data_AF-A0A2H9SKC3-F1
#
_entry.id   AF-A0A2H9SKC3-F1
#
_cell.length_a   1.000
_cell.length_b   1.000
_cell.length_c   1.000
_cell.angle_alpha   90.00
_cell.angle_beta   90.00
_cell.angle_gamma   90.00
#
_symmetry.space_group_name_H-M   'P 1'
#
loop_
_entity.id
_entity.type
_entity.pdbx_description
1 polymer ?
#
loop_
_entity_poly.entity_id
_entity_poly.type
_entity_poly.pdbx_seq_one_letter_code
_entity_poly.pdbx_strand_id
1 'polypeptide(L)'
;MKEKKSIEKKSYRAREARLTIDGSIEQKKKIKMLAASKEMSITDFMLELVEEKYTWCPLGLSHLPNAETIASMEASERGEGVKSFKSIDDLFKDLGS
;
A
#
# COMPACT_ATOMS: atom_id res chain seq x y z
N MET A 1 32.64 30.99 -17.56
CA MET A 1 32.26 29.56 -17.47
C MET A 1 31.90 29.27 -16.02
N LYS A 2 30.66 28.89 -15.71
CA LYS A 2 30.25 28.50 -14.35
C LYS A 2 30.42 26.99 -14.21
N GLU A 3 31.31 26.56 -13.33
CA GLU A 3 31.53 25.15 -13.00
C GLU A 3 30.23 24.53 -12.46
N LYS A 4 29.76 23.49 -13.16
CA LYS A 4 28.67 22.63 -12.68
C LYS A 4 29.23 21.77 -11.56
N LYS A 5 28.94 22.15 -10.31
CA LYS A 5 29.16 21.25 -9.16
C LYS A 5 28.37 19.97 -9.39
N SER A 6 29.07 18.85 -9.54
CA SER A 6 28.49 17.51 -9.57
C SER A 6 27.80 17.27 -8.23
N ILE A 7 26.49 17.04 -8.29
CA ILE A 7 25.71 16.60 -7.14
C ILE A 7 26.14 15.15 -6.87
N GLU A 8 27.10 14.97 -5.97
CA GLU A 8 27.43 13.65 -5.44
C GLU A 8 26.20 13.11 -4.71
N LYS A 9 25.48 12.20 -5.36
CA LYS A 9 24.45 11.38 -4.70
C LYS A 9 25.17 10.52 -3.66
N LYS A 10 25.17 10.94 -2.40
CA LYS A 10 25.57 10.08 -1.28
C LYS A 10 24.68 8.84 -1.31
N SER A 11 25.24 7.69 -1.70
CA SER A 11 24.56 6.42 -1.52
C SER A 11 24.52 6.14 -0.02
N TYR A 12 23.37 6.38 0.60
CA TYR A 12 23.13 5.88 1.94
C TYR A 12 23.09 4.35 1.84
N ARG A 13 24.17 3.67 2.22
CA ARG A 13 24.06 2.25 2.59
C ARG A 13 22.99 2.20 3.67
N ALA A 14 21.90 1.48 3.41
CA ALA A 14 20.85 1.28 4.39
C ALA A 14 21.53 0.84 5.69
N ARG A 15 21.30 1.57 6.79
CA ARG A 15 21.84 1.17 8.08
C ARG A 15 21.14 -0.11 8.49
N GLU A 16 21.82 -1.23 8.36
CA GLU A 16 21.31 -2.51 8.83
C GLU A 16 21.09 -2.44 10.33
N ALA A 17 19.86 -2.71 10.77
CA ALA A 17 19.47 -2.76 12.16
C ALA A 17 19.08 -4.20 12.52
N ARG A 18 19.61 -4.70 13.65
CA ARG A 18 19.27 -6.03 14.14
C ARG A 18 18.06 -5.96 15.05
N LEU A 19 16.97 -6.62 14.67
CA LEU A 19 15.78 -6.81 15.50
C LEU A 19 15.85 -8.16 16.22
N THR A 20 15.45 -8.20 17.49
CA THR A 20 15.23 -9.44 18.24
C THR A 20 13.78 -9.49 18.68
N ILE A 21 13.12 -10.62 18.44
CA ILE A 21 11.70 -10.81 18.74
C ILE A 21 11.57 -11.96 19.72
N ASP A 22 11.03 -11.66 20.89
CA ASP A 22 10.66 -12.66 21.88
C ASP A 22 9.27 -13.23 21.57
N GLY A 23 9.13 -14.53 21.76
CA GLY A 23 7.91 -15.26 21.50
C GLY A 23 7.97 -16.64 22.13
N SER A 24 6.80 -17.18 22.45
CA SER A 24 6.67 -18.55 22.95
C SER A 24 7.20 -19.56 21.93
N ILE A 25 7.52 -20.77 22.42
CA ILE A 25 7.96 -21.89 21.57
C ILE A 25 6.92 -22.17 20.47
N GLU A 26 5.63 -22.10 20.81
CA GLU A 26 4.54 -22.36 19.88
C GLU A 26 4.45 -21.29 18.78
N GLN A 27 4.59 -20.00 19.15
CA GLN A 27 4.63 -18.90 18.18
C GLN A 27 5.83 -19.05 17.24
N LYS A 28 7.02 -19.35 17.78
CA LYS A 28 8.23 -19.58 16.97
C LYS A 28 8.06 -20.76 16.00
N LYS A 29 7.36 -21.83 16.43
CA LYS A 29 7.03 -22.97 15.56
C LYS A 29 6.09 -22.56 14.42
N LYS A 30 5.02 -21.81 14.72
CA LYS A 30 4.07 -21.32 13.73
C LYS A 30 4.75 -20.41 12.69
N ILE A 31 5.59 -19.47 13.14
CA ILE A 31 6.37 -18.58 12.25
C ILE A 31 7.25 -19.40 11.30
N LYS A 32 7.96 -20.41 11.82
CA LYS A 32 8.79 -21.31 11.00
C LYS A 32 7.99 -22.05 9.95
N MET A 33 6.81 -22.57 10.32
CA MET A 33 5.94 -23.28 9.40
C MET A 33 5.42 -22.37 8.29
N LEU A 34 5.04 -21.13 8.62
CA LEU A 34 4.58 -20.14 7.65
C LEU A 34 5.70 -19.75 6.67
N ALA A 35 6.89 -19.45 7.17
CA ALA A 35 8.05 -19.14 6.33
C ALA A 35 8.40 -20.32 5.40
N ALA A 36 8.39 -21.54 5.93
CA ALA A 36 8.65 -22.75 5.13
C ALA A 36 7.58 -22.99 4.06
N SER A 37 6.31 -22.72 4.34
CA SER A 37 5.22 -22.87 3.35
C SER A 37 5.34 -21.92 2.16
N LYS A 38 6.06 -20.80 2.34
CA LYS A 38 6.38 -19.83 1.29
C LYS A 38 7.78 -20.03 0.68
N GLU A 39 8.51 -21.07 1.09
CA GLU A 39 9.91 -21.31 0.67
C GLU A 39 10.87 -20.16 1.03
N MET A 40 10.61 -19.45 2.14
CA MET A 40 11.37 -18.27 2.56
C MET A 40 12.10 -18.49 3.89
N SER A 41 13.15 -17.70 4.12
CA SER A 41 13.74 -17.60 5.45
C SER A 41 12.80 -16.86 6.40
N ILE A 42 12.97 -17.06 7.71
CA ILE A 42 12.18 -16.34 8.72
C ILE A 42 12.38 -14.82 8.57
N THR A 43 13.60 -14.38 8.26
CA THR A 43 13.92 -12.96 8.09
C THR A 43 13.17 -12.40 6.88
N ASP A 44 13.23 -13.07 5.74
CA ASP A 44 12.58 -12.60 4.51
C ASP A 44 11.06 -12.57 4.68
N PHE A 45 10.49 -13.60 5.33
CA PHE A 45 9.07 -13.64 5.67
C PHE A 45 8.65 -12.46 6.56
N MET A 46 9.46 -12.11 7.57
CA MET A 46 9.14 -10.98 8.44
C MET A 46 9.29 -9.63 7.74
N LEU A 47 10.27 -9.50 6.84
CA LEU A 47 10.45 -8.29 6.03
C LEU A 47 9.30 -8.13 5.02
N GLU A 48 8.88 -9.20 4.36
CA GLU A 48 7.71 -9.24 3.46
C GLU A 48 6.46 -8.78 4.20
N LEU A 49 6.19 -9.27 5.42
CA LEU A 49 5.04 -8.82 6.22
C LEU A 49 5.10 -7.33 6.59
N VAL A 50 6.30 -6.80 6.84
CA VAL A 50 6.48 -5.36 7.10
C VAL A 50 6.24 -4.56 5.83
N GLU A 51 6.77 -5.01 4.69
CA GLU A 51 6.52 -4.39 3.39
C GLU A 51 5.04 -4.44 3.03
N GLU A 52 4.37 -5.58 3.17
CA GLU A 52 2.92 -5.70 2.97
C GLU A 52 2.16 -4.71 3.85
N LYS A 53 2.58 -4.51 5.11
CA LYS A 53 1.91 -3.63 6.08
C LYS A 53 2.19 -2.13 5.88
N TYR A 54 3.36 -1.77 5.34
CA TYR A 54 3.85 -0.37 5.27
C TYR A 54 4.17 0.13 3.85
N THR A 55 4.02 -0.69 2.82
CA THR A 55 3.92 -0.19 1.44
C THR A 55 2.65 0.66 1.31
N TRP A 56 2.70 1.69 0.47
CA TRP A 56 1.70 2.76 0.31
C TRP A 56 0.24 2.26 0.24
N CYS A 57 0.01 1.02 -0.19
CA CYS A 57 -1.31 0.40 -0.18
C CYS A 57 -1.19 -1.09 0.18
N PRO A 58 -1.29 -1.47 1.46
CA PRO A 58 -1.50 -2.86 1.86
C PRO A 58 -2.83 -3.30 1.26
N LEU A 59 -2.84 -4.21 0.30
CA LEU A 59 -4.06 -4.74 -0.33
C LEU A 59 -5.03 -5.43 0.67
N GLY A 60 -4.71 -5.47 1.97
CA GLY A 60 -5.48 -6.21 2.98
C GLY A 60 -5.70 -5.55 4.33
N LEU A 61 -5.32 -4.27 4.56
CA LEU A 61 -5.63 -3.58 5.82
C LEU A 61 -6.84 -2.64 5.64
N SER A 62 -8.04 -3.22 5.73
CA SER A 62 -9.31 -2.52 5.97
C SER A 62 -9.64 -1.37 5.00
N HIS A 63 -9.80 -1.69 3.71
CA HIS A 63 -10.42 -0.82 2.69
C HIS A 63 -11.95 -0.82 2.77
N LEU A 64 -12.54 -0.74 3.97
CA LEU A 64 -13.98 -0.50 4.04
C LEU A 64 -14.22 0.93 3.57
N PRO A 65 -15.08 1.15 2.56
CA PRO A 65 -15.42 2.50 2.14
C PRO A 65 -15.90 3.29 3.36
N ASN A 66 -15.46 4.54 3.49
CA ASN A 66 -15.94 5.39 4.57
C ASN A 66 -17.46 5.67 4.38
N ALA A 67 -18.11 6.24 5.40
CA ALA A 67 -19.56 6.47 5.37
C ALA A 67 -20.02 7.27 4.13
N GLU A 68 -19.21 8.25 3.68
CA GLU A 68 -19.50 9.04 2.49
C GLU A 68 -19.44 8.21 1.20
N THR A 69 -18.45 7.33 1.08
CA THR A 69 -18.30 6.45 -0.09
C THR A 69 -19.43 5.42 -0.13
N ILE A 70 -19.81 4.84 1.01
CA ILE A 70 -20.96 3.93 1.11
C ILE A 70 -22.24 4.63 0.66
N ALA A 71 -22.50 5.82 1.20
CA ALA A 71 -23.70 6.60 0.83
C ALA A 71 -23.73 6.94 -0.66
N SER A 72 -22.58 7.30 -1.25
CA SER A 72 -22.45 7.57 -2.68
C SER A 72 -22.70 6.34 -3.56
N MET A 73 -22.19 5.17 -3.13
CA MET A 73 -22.45 3.90 -3.81
C MET A 73 -23.93 3.53 -3.77
N GLU A 74 -24.57 3.58 -2.60
CA GLU A 74 -25.99 3.27 -2.44
C GLU A 74 -26.89 4.25 -3.20
N ALA A 75 -26.55 5.55 -3.24
CA ALA A 75 -27.25 6.53 -4.05
C ALA A 75 -27.13 6.21 -5.54
N SER A 76 -25.93 5.87 -6.00
CA SER A 76 -25.67 5.50 -7.39
C SER A 76 -26.45 4.25 -7.81
N GLU A 77 -26.54 3.23 -6.94
CA GLU A 77 -27.33 2.01 -7.18
C GLU A 77 -28.82 2.30 -7.32
N ARG A 78 -29.34 3.31 -6.60
CA ARG A 78 -30.72 3.80 -6.75
C ARG A 78 -30.92 4.75 -7.93
N GLY A 79 -29.86 5.09 -8.66
CA GLY A 79 -29.89 6.08 -9.75
C GLY A 79 -29.94 7.54 -9.28
N GLU A 80 -29.71 7.79 -8.00
CA GLU A 80 -29.64 9.13 -7.42
C GLU A 80 -28.25 9.74 -7.69
N GLY A 81 -28.21 10.97 -8.21
CA GLY A 81 -26.94 11.68 -8.47
C GLY A 81 -26.14 11.19 -9.69
N VAL A 82 -26.66 10.23 -10.46
CA VAL A 82 -26.02 9.76 -11.70
C VAL A 82 -26.34 10.70 -12.86
N LYS A 83 -25.29 11.25 -13.50
CA LYS A 83 -25.41 12.07 -14.72
C LYS A 83 -24.89 11.29 -15.92
N SER A 84 -25.59 11.41 -17.05
CA SER A 84 -25.17 10.85 -18.33
C SER A 84 -24.72 11.95 -19.28
N PHE A 85 -23.61 11.72 -19.97
CA PHE A 85 -23.02 12.65 -20.92
C PHE A 85 -22.94 12.01 -22.31
N LYS A 86 -23.02 12.83 -23.36
CA LYS A 86 -22.99 12.35 -24.75
C LYS A 86 -21.57 12.17 -25.29
N SER A 87 -20.59 12.83 -24.66
CA SER A 87 -19.19 12.81 -25.05
C SER A 87 -18.29 13.06 -23.84
N ILE A 88 -17.00 12.76 -23.97
CA ILE A 88 -16.01 13.03 -22.93
C ILE A 88 -15.78 14.54 -22.75
N ASP A 89 -15.92 15.33 -23.83
CA ASP A 89 -15.80 16.79 -23.78
C ASP A 89 -16.93 17.42 -22.95
N ASP A 90 -18.14 16.86 -23.02
CA ASP A 90 -19.27 17.33 -22.21
C ASP A 90 -19.08 17.01 -20.71
N LEU A 91 -18.43 15.88 -20.40
CA LEU A 91 -18.06 15.52 -19.03
C LEU A 91 -17.06 16.52 -18.43
N PHE A 92 -15.97 16.83 -19.15
CA PHE A 92 -14.95 17.75 -18.65
C PHE A 92 -15.48 19.16 -18.44
N LYS A 93 -16.37 19.63 -19.34
CA LYS A 93 -17.07 20.91 -19.18
C LYS A 93 -17.92 20.98 -17.89
N ASP A 94 -18.63 19.91 -17.52
CA ASP A 94 -19.42 19.86 -16.27
C ASP A 94 -18.51 19.78 -15.03
N LEU A 95 -17.35 19.09 -15.13
CA LEU A 95 -16.36 19.00 -14.07
C LEU A 95 -15.52 20.28 -13.88
N GLY A 96 -15.67 21.27 -14.76
CA GLY A 96 -14.93 22.54 -14.70
C GLY A 96 -13.45 22.39 -15.05
N SER A 97 -13.10 21.39 -15.87
CA SER A 97 -11.74 21.12 -16.36
C SER A 97 -11.56 21.50 -17.82
#